data_AF-A0A0G2F5Q3-F1
#
_entry.id   AF-A0A0G2F5Q3-F1
#
_cell.length_a   1.000
_cell.length_b   1.000
_cell.length_c   1.000
_cell.angle_alpha   90.00
_cell.angle_beta   90.00
_cell.angle_gamma   90.00
#
_symmetry.space_group_name_H-M   'P 1'
#
loop_
_entity.id
_entity.type
_entity.pdbx_description
1 polymer ?
#
loop_
_entity_poly.entity_id
_entity_poly.type
_entity_poly.pdbx_seq_one_letter_code
_entity_poly.pdbx_strand_id
1 'polypeptide(L)'
;MMSPPNINNGAHADRVHFGPPATLTTDKSPANPTPSGSVKCWFFSTTNTFYASYAIDAIIDKAGTPTIGAGPANCTRVSCERGAEIVWCNDNDHRLSLDNYSQLSWAAYDIVDQCQTTDGKGLTSGQNFYKDGWNVILRAESC
;
A
#
# COMPACT_ATOMS: atom_id res chain seq x y z
N MET A 1 -12.18 -29.47 32.79
CA MET A 1 -11.43 -29.57 31.52
C MET A 1 -12.41 -29.22 30.42
N MET A 2 -12.43 -27.96 29.99
CA MET A 2 -13.33 -27.46 28.95
C MET A 2 -12.51 -27.28 27.67
N SER A 3 -12.92 -27.99 26.62
CA SER A 3 -12.37 -27.87 25.26
C SER A 3 -12.57 -26.46 24.70
N PRO A 4 -11.67 -25.95 23.85
CA PRO A 4 -11.89 -24.67 23.18
C PRO A 4 -13.02 -24.78 22.15
N PRO A 5 -13.83 -23.72 21.96
CA PRO A 5 -14.86 -23.69 20.94
C PRO A 5 -14.25 -23.66 19.53
N ASN A 6 -14.78 -24.53 18.68
CA ASN A 6 -14.53 -24.61 17.26
C ASN A 6 -15.17 -23.40 16.55
N ILE A 7 -14.34 -22.47 16.08
CA ILE A 7 -14.74 -21.35 15.23
C ILE A 7 -14.75 -21.78 13.76
N ASN A 8 -15.68 -22.68 13.42
CA ASN A 8 -16.20 -22.81 12.06
C ASN A 8 -17.29 -21.74 11.86
N ASN A 9 -16.87 -20.47 11.76
CA ASN A 9 -17.78 -19.37 11.42
C ASN A 9 -17.83 -19.20 9.90
N GLY A 10 -18.81 -19.87 9.29
CA GLY A 10 -19.30 -19.49 7.97
C GLY A 10 -19.97 -18.12 8.07
N ALA A 11 -19.24 -17.07 7.68
CA ALA A 11 -19.70 -15.80 7.10
C ALA A 11 -18.58 -14.75 7.27
N HIS A 12 -17.50 -14.83 6.46
CA HIS A 12 -16.62 -13.71 6.08
C HIS A 12 -15.58 -14.16 5.02
N ALA A 13 -15.96 -15.08 4.14
CA ALA A 13 -15.07 -15.63 3.11
C ALA A 13 -15.28 -14.95 1.74
N ASP A 14 -15.36 -13.61 1.68
CA ASP A 14 -15.60 -12.93 0.40
C ASP A 14 -14.88 -11.58 0.18
N ARG A 15 -13.85 -11.26 0.98
CA ARG A 15 -12.89 -10.19 0.64
C ARG A 15 -11.48 -10.53 1.11
N VAL A 16 -10.88 -11.55 0.50
CA VAL A 16 -9.42 -11.71 0.44
C VAL A 16 -8.98 -11.27 -0.97
N HIS A 17 -8.82 -9.96 -1.15
CA HIS A 17 -8.04 -9.43 -2.29
C HIS A 17 -6.58 -9.33 -1.84
N PHE A 18 -5.92 -10.49 -1.69
CA PHE A 18 -4.45 -10.58 -1.68
C PHE A 18 -3.94 -10.86 -3.09
N GLY A 19 -4.47 -10.09 -4.05
CA GLY A 19 -4.18 -10.14 -5.47
C GLY A 19 -5.06 -9.12 -6.19
N PRO A 20 -4.69 -8.72 -7.43
CA PRO A 20 -5.53 -7.83 -8.23
C PRO A 20 -6.96 -8.41 -8.30
N PRO A 21 -8.00 -7.57 -8.36
CA PRO A 21 -9.35 -8.05 -8.57
C PRO A 21 -9.40 -9.01 -9.75
N ALA A 22 -9.98 -10.19 -9.50
CA ALA A 22 -10.19 -11.23 -10.49
C ALA A 22 -11.26 -10.79 -11.52
N THR A 23 -10.92 -9.78 -12.31
CA THR A 23 -11.50 -9.49 -13.62
C THR A 23 -10.37 -9.19 -14.61
N LEU A 24 -9.29 -9.96 -14.55
CA LEU A 24 -8.47 -10.20 -15.75
C LEU A 24 -9.26 -11.15 -16.66
N THR A 25 -10.37 -10.65 -17.21
CA THR A 25 -10.86 -11.18 -18.47
C THR A 25 -9.77 -10.88 -19.48
N THR A 26 -9.23 -11.94 -20.07
CA THR A 26 -8.50 -11.87 -21.32
C THR A 26 -9.19 -10.87 -22.26
N ASP A 27 -8.40 -9.96 -22.80
CA ASP A 27 -8.75 -8.83 -23.67
C ASP A 27 -8.95 -7.48 -22.95
N LYS A 28 -7.95 -6.63 -23.18
CA LYS A 28 -7.78 -5.23 -22.76
C LYS A 28 -7.20 -5.03 -21.35
N SER A 29 -5.88 -5.26 -21.27
CA SER A 29 -4.99 -4.53 -20.37
C SER A 29 -5.39 -3.04 -20.34
N PRO A 30 -5.84 -2.49 -19.20
CA PRO A 30 -6.03 -1.06 -19.10
C PRO A 30 -4.63 -0.43 -18.95
N ALA A 31 -4.20 0.25 -20.02
CA ALA A 31 -3.14 1.25 -20.08
C ALA A 31 -1.91 1.02 -19.17
N ASN A 32 -0.82 0.50 -19.74
CA ASN A 32 0.56 0.44 -19.21
C ASN A 32 0.70 0.09 -17.71
N PRO A 33 1.35 -1.05 -17.35
CA PRO A 33 1.76 -1.22 -15.95
C PRO A 33 2.60 -0.01 -15.55
N THR A 34 2.14 0.75 -14.56
CA THR A 34 2.93 1.82 -13.93
C THR A 34 4.30 1.22 -13.64
N PRO A 35 5.42 1.84 -14.08
CA PRO A 35 6.74 1.27 -13.87
C PRO A 35 6.91 0.93 -12.38
N SER A 36 7.12 -0.34 -12.03
CA SER A 36 7.34 -0.72 -10.64
C SER A 36 8.61 -0.02 -10.13
N GLY A 37 8.49 0.65 -8.99
CA GLY A 37 9.59 1.41 -8.39
C GLY A 37 10.65 0.51 -7.76
N SER A 38 11.68 1.13 -7.20
CA SER A 38 12.74 0.44 -6.45
C SER A 38 12.37 0.38 -4.97
N VAL A 39 11.96 -0.80 -4.50
CA VAL A 39 11.57 -1.00 -3.10
C VAL A 39 12.79 -1.19 -2.18
N LYS A 40 12.74 -0.56 -1.00
CA LYS A 40 13.69 -0.71 0.11
C LYS A 40 12.94 -1.13 1.36
N CYS A 41 13.29 -2.29 1.90
CA CYS A 41 12.59 -2.90 3.04
C CYS A 41 13.21 -2.54 4.39
N TRP A 42 12.38 -2.58 5.44
CA TRP A 42 12.81 -2.62 6.84
C TRP A 42 13.59 -1.40 7.36
N PHE A 43 13.38 -0.24 6.72
CA PHE A 43 13.94 1.03 7.20
C PHE A 43 13.06 1.71 8.27
N PHE A 44 11.78 1.33 8.34
CA PHE A 44 10.79 1.94 9.21
C PHE A 44 10.26 0.94 10.25
N SER A 45 9.50 1.44 11.22
CA SER A 45 8.72 0.62 12.14
C SER A 45 7.76 -0.30 11.38
N THR A 46 7.70 -1.56 11.78
CA THR A 46 6.91 -2.59 11.08
C THR A 46 5.46 -2.58 11.52
N THR A 47 4.55 -2.73 10.56
CA THR A 47 3.12 -2.96 10.80
C THR A 47 2.71 -4.36 10.35
N ASN A 48 1.52 -4.81 10.73
CA ASN A 48 0.98 -6.09 10.27
C ASN A 48 0.53 -5.96 8.80
N THR A 49 0.81 -6.96 7.96
CA THR A 49 0.41 -6.99 6.54
C THR A 49 -1.11 -6.88 6.37
N PHE A 50 -1.89 -7.43 7.31
CA PHE A 50 -3.34 -7.28 7.34
C PHE A 50 -3.79 -5.85 7.66
N TYR A 51 -3.04 -5.10 8.48
CA TYR A 51 -3.34 -3.68 8.74
C TYR A 51 -2.90 -2.80 7.58
N ALA A 52 -1.77 -3.14 6.96
CA ALA A 52 -1.32 -2.51 5.72
C ALA A 52 -2.37 -2.63 4.60
N SER A 53 -3.02 -3.79 4.44
CA SER A 53 -4.06 -3.94 3.41
C SER A 53 -5.25 -3.01 3.63
N TYR A 54 -5.69 -2.78 4.88
CA TYR A 54 -6.73 -1.77 5.15
C TYR A 54 -6.29 -0.36 4.74
N ALA A 55 -5.03 0.00 5.03
CA ALA A 55 -4.50 1.31 4.66
C ALA A 55 -4.43 1.48 3.14
N ILE A 56 -4.08 0.41 2.40
CA ILE A 56 -4.05 0.38 0.93
C ILE A 56 -5.48 0.48 0.35
N ASP A 57 -6.39 -0.34 0.83
CA ASP A 57 -7.78 -0.36 0.35
C ASP A 57 -8.49 0.98 0.58
N ALA A 58 -8.14 1.70 1.65
CA ALA A 58 -8.72 3.01 1.95
C ALA A 58 -8.37 4.09 0.91
N ILE A 59 -7.36 3.89 0.06
CA ILE A 59 -6.93 4.88 -0.95
C ILE A 59 -7.18 4.45 -2.40
N ILE A 60 -7.40 3.16 -2.70
CA ILE A 60 -7.46 2.67 -4.09
C ILE A 60 -8.58 3.30 -4.93
N ASP A 61 -9.77 3.51 -4.33
CA ASP A 61 -10.95 4.05 -5.00
C ASP A 61 -11.20 5.54 -4.70
N LYS A 62 -10.23 6.23 -4.08
CA LYS A 62 -10.37 7.68 -3.85
C LYS A 62 -10.44 8.42 -5.17
N ALA A 63 -11.53 9.17 -5.35
CA ALA A 63 -11.71 10.01 -6.53
C ALA A 63 -10.74 11.20 -6.53
N GLY A 64 -10.37 11.63 -7.74
CA GLY A 64 -9.56 12.83 -7.97
C GLY A 64 -8.09 12.55 -8.27
N THR A 65 -7.35 13.64 -8.45
CA THR A 65 -5.94 13.68 -8.84
C THR A 65 -5.14 14.12 -7.62
N PRO A 66 -4.38 13.22 -6.96
CA PRO A 66 -3.56 13.62 -5.83
C PRO A 66 -2.47 14.58 -6.30
N THR A 67 -2.32 15.70 -5.58
CA THR A 67 -1.31 16.72 -5.86
C THR A 67 -0.57 17.07 -4.59
N ILE A 68 0.74 17.24 -4.70
CA ILE A 68 1.63 17.63 -3.61
C ILE A 68 2.58 18.73 -4.07
N GLY A 69 2.94 19.63 -3.16
CA GLY A 69 3.86 20.74 -3.44
C GLY A 69 5.27 20.27 -3.81
N ALA A 70 6.12 21.21 -4.22
CA ALA A 70 7.53 20.94 -4.48
C ALA A 70 8.25 20.43 -3.21
N GLY A 71 9.24 19.58 -3.43
CA GLY A 71 10.19 19.06 -2.45
C GLY A 71 11.49 19.89 -2.35
N PRO A 72 12.61 19.27 -1.93
CA PRO A 72 12.77 17.83 -1.67
C PRO A 72 12.06 17.36 -0.39
N ALA A 73 11.72 16.07 -0.35
CA ALA A 73 11.08 15.40 0.80
C ALA A 73 9.80 16.07 1.31
N ASN A 74 9.02 16.68 0.41
CA ASN A 74 7.67 17.13 0.77
C ASN A 74 6.76 15.92 0.82
N CYS A 75 6.35 15.53 2.02
CA CYS A 75 5.61 14.30 2.27
C CYS A 75 4.24 14.59 2.88
N THR A 76 3.23 13.82 2.48
CA THR A 76 1.89 13.87 3.04
C THR A 76 1.38 12.49 3.38
N ARG A 77 0.66 12.38 4.50
CA ARG A 77 -0.10 11.19 4.86
C ARG A 77 -1.27 11.04 3.89
N VAL A 78 -1.37 9.88 3.24
CA VAL A 78 -2.48 9.58 2.32
C VAL A 78 -3.46 8.56 2.90
N SER A 79 -3.00 7.74 3.84
CA SER A 79 -3.81 6.77 4.59
C SER A 79 -3.22 6.51 5.98
N CYS A 80 -4.07 6.23 6.96
CA CYS A 80 -3.69 5.73 8.29
C CYS A 80 -4.82 4.86 8.82
N GLU A 81 -4.64 3.54 8.80
CA GLU A 81 -5.66 2.57 9.21
C GLU A 81 -5.05 1.52 10.13
N ARG A 82 -5.68 1.27 11.29
CA ARG A 82 -5.29 0.21 12.24
C ARG A 82 -3.80 0.19 12.60
N GLY A 83 -3.18 1.37 12.66
CA GLY A 83 -1.75 1.52 12.95
C GLY A 83 -0.80 1.29 11.77
N ALA A 84 -1.32 1.22 10.54
CA ALA A 84 -0.54 1.25 9.30
C ALA A 84 -0.73 2.58 8.58
N GLU A 85 0.36 3.28 8.31
CA GLU A 85 0.37 4.57 7.61
C GLU A 85 1.01 4.42 6.23
N ILE A 86 0.37 5.05 5.24
CA ILE A 86 0.93 5.26 3.90
C ILE A 86 1.23 6.76 3.76
N VAL A 87 2.48 7.06 3.42
CA VAL A 87 2.96 8.42 3.16
C VAL A 87 3.40 8.52 1.71
N TRP A 88 3.00 9.58 1.03
CA TRP A 88 3.47 9.91 -0.31
C TRP A 88 4.41 11.11 -0.24
N CYS A 89 5.59 10.98 -0.84
CA CYS A 89 6.62 12.01 -0.87
C CYS A 89 6.94 12.45 -2.30
N ASN A 90 7.18 13.74 -2.46
CA ASN A 90 7.71 14.36 -3.67
C ASN A 90 9.11 14.91 -3.41
N ASP A 91 10.07 14.34 -4.11
CA ASP A 91 11.48 14.74 -4.09
C ASP A 91 11.84 15.65 -5.27
N ASN A 92 10.89 15.91 -6.17
CA ASN A 92 11.07 16.89 -7.25
C ASN A 92 11.13 18.32 -6.70
N ASP A 93 11.79 19.21 -7.43
CA ASP A 93 11.81 20.66 -7.18
C ASP A 93 10.52 21.39 -7.65
N HIS A 94 9.57 20.64 -8.18
CA HIS A 94 8.30 21.14 -8.71
C HIS A 94 7.11 20.40 -8.13
N ARG A 95 5.93 21.02 -8.27
CA ARG A 95 4.64 20.40 -7.88
C ARG A 95 4.42 19.12 -8.68
N LEU A 96 4.03 18.06 -8.00
CA LEU A 96 3.73 16.77 -8.59
C LEU A 96 2.23 16.48 -8.49
N SER A 97 1.65 15.99 -9.60
CA SER A 97 0.32 15.41 -9.64
C SER A 97 0.41 14.02 -10.25
N LEU A 98 -0.24 13.03 -9.63
CA LEU A 98 -0.41 11.71 -10.23
C LEU A 98 -1.81 11.63 -10.83
N ASP A 99 -1.99 10.82 -11.88
CA ASP A 99 -3.29 10.67 -12.55
C ASP A 99 -4.45 10.32 -11.60
N ASN A 100 -4.17 9.51 -10.58
CA ASN A 100 -5.16 9.01 -9.62
C ASN A 100 -4.49 8.42 -8.36
N TYR A 101 -5.28 8.13 -7.33
CA TYR A 101 -4.81 7.54 -6.07
C TYR A 101 -4.42 6.05 -6.17
N SER A 102 -4.85 5.32 -7.20
CA SER A 102 -4.52 3.90 -7.32
C SER A 102 -3.01 3.68 -7.53
N GLN A 103 -2.31 4.64 -8.13
CA GLN A 103 -0.84 4.62 -8.23
C GLN A 103 -0.15 4.54 -6.86
N LEU A 104 -0.65 5.29 -5.87
CA LEU A 104 -0.12 5.25 -4.50
C LEU A 104 -0.43 3.91 -3.81
N SER A 105 -1.59 3.34 -4.13
CA SER A 105 -2.04 2.04 -3.61
C SER A 105 -1.16 0.91 -4.14
N TRP A 106 -0.88 0.91 -5.44
CA TRP A 106 0.04 -0.05 -6.07
C TRP A 106 1.46 0.10 -5.56
N ALA A 107 1.94 1.34 -5.39
CA ALA A 107 3.26 1.58 -4.82
C ALA A 107 3.41 1.02 -3.40
N ALA A 108 2.36 1.10 -2.58
CA ALA A 108 2.32 0.51 -1.24
C ALA A 108 2.16 -1.02 -1.28
N TYR A 109 1.38 -1.55 -2.23
CA TYR A 109 1.27 -3.00 -2.46
C TYR A 109 2.62 -3.63 -2.79
N ASP A 110 3.42 -3.00 -3.66
CA ASP A 110 4.79 -3.44 -3.98
C ASP A 110 5.67 -3.57 -2.71
N ILE A 111 5.45 -2.71 -1.70
CA ILE A 111 6.16 -2.80 -0.41
C ILE A 111 5.69 -4.02 0.38
N VAL A 112 4.38 -4.29 0.44
CA VAL A 112 3.86 -5.47 1.13
C VAL A 112 4.38 -6.75 0.48
N ASP A 113 4.34 -6.81 -0.85
CA ASP A 113 4.76 -7.98 -1.63
C ASP A 113 6.25 -8.30 -1.42
N GLN A 114 7.12 -7.28 -1.51
CA GLN A 114 8.58 -7.46 -1.45
C GLN A 114 9.15 -7.42 -0.02
N CYS A 115 8.47 -6.76 0.92
CA CYS A 115 8.95 -6.49 2.27
C CYS A 115 8.08 -7.12 3.35
N GLN A 116 7.43 -8.25 3.09
CA GLN A 116 6.78 -9.03 4.15
C GLN A 116 7.74 -10.05 4.78
N THR A 117 7.61 -10.27 6.08
CA THR A 117 8.36 -11.33 6.79
C THR A 117 7.91 -12.72 6.34
N THR A 118 8.85 -13.63 6.13
CA THR A 118 8.55 -15.05 5.80
C THR A 118 8.44 -15.96 7.03
N ASP A 119 8.70 -15.44 8.23
CA ASP A 119 8.67 -16.18 9.50
C ASP A 119 7.26 -16.37 10.09
N GLY A 120 6.22 -16.05 9.32
CA GLY A 120 4.81 -16.19 9.71
C GLY A 120 4.28 -15.06 10.60
N LYS A 121 5.09 -14.07 10.99
CA LYS A 121 4.61 -12.93 11.80
C LYS A 121 3.74 -11.94 11.02
N GLY A 122 3.80 -11.99 9.68
CA GLY A 122 3.04 -11.11 8.81
C GLY A 122 3.34 -9.64 9.06
N LEU A 123 4.61 -9.29 9.22
CA LEU A 123 5.05 -7.91 9.39
C LEU A 123 5.54 -7.35 8.06
N THR A 124 5.43 -6.04 7.87
CA THR A 124 5.92 -5.33 6.69
C THR A 124 6.28 -3.88 7.00
N SER A 125 7.27 -3.35 6.28
CA SER A 125 7.55 -1.92 6.18
C SER A 125 8.53 -1.67 5.04
N GLY A 126 8.50 -0.46 4.48
CA GLY A 126 9.47 -0.09 3.47
C GLY A 126 9.12 1.20 2.77
N GLN A 127 9.84 1.43 1.68
CA GLN A 127 9.70 2.60 0.83
C GLN A 127 9.93 2.22 -0.63
N ASN A 128 9.06 2.67 -1.51
CA ASN A 128 9.11 2.40 -2.95
C ASN A 128 9.47 3.68 -3.71
N PHE A 129 10.62 3.69 -4.38
CA PHE A 129 11.16 4.87 -5.08
C PHE A 129 10.92 4.81 -6.58
N TYR A 130 10.30 5.85 -7.15
CA TYR A 130 10.08 5.99 -8.59
C TYR A 130 11.13 6.89 -9.22
N LYS A 131 11.44 6.63 -10.51
CA LYS A 131 12.46 7.38 -11.27
C LYS A 131 12.09 8.85 -11.46
N ASP A 132 10.81 9.17 -11.40
CA ASP A 132 10.27 10.52 -11.61
C ASP A 132 10.22 11.33 -10.30
N GLY A 133 11.12 11.04 -9.36
CA GLY A 133 11.35 11.88 -8.18
C GLY A 133 10.26 11.82 -7.11
N TRP A 134 9.54 10.71 -6.98
CA TRP A 134 8.56 10.51 -5.91
C TRP A 134 8.66 9.12 -5.32
N ASN A 135 8.13 8.97 -4.11
CA ASN A 135 8.19 7.70 -3.40
C ASN A 135 6.99 7.52 -2.46
N VAL A 136 6.76 6.28 -2.05
CA VAL A 136 5.73 5.90 -1.07
C VAL A 136 6.38 5.17 0.08
N ILE A 137 5.99 5.49 1.31
CA ILE A 137 6.44 4.82 2.54
C ILE A 137 5.25 4.09 3.15
N LEU A 138 5.49 2.85 3.60
CA LEU A 138 4.58 2.08 4.44
C LEU A 138 5.27 1.78 5.77
N ARG A 139 4.64 2.20 6.87
CA ARG A 139 5.19 2.07 8.23
C ARG A 139 4.10 1.93 9.29
N ALA A 140 4.51 1.55 10.50
CA ALA A 140 3.64 1.65 11.66
C ALA A 140 3.56 3.10 12.17
N GLU A 141 2.37 3.53 12.57
CA GLU A 141 2.10 4.86 13.12
C GLU A 141 0.88 4.81 14.04
N SER A 142 0.69 5.83 14.88
CA SER A 142 -0.57 6.00 15.60
C SER A 142 -1.65 6.58 14.68
N CYS A 143 -2.68 5.77 14.42
CA CYS A 143 -3.98 6.17 13.90
C CYS A 143 -4.99 6.05 15.07
#